data_AF-A0A6N7AFC8-F1
#
_entry.id   AF-A0A6N7AFC8-F1
#
_cell.length_a   1.000
_cell.length_b   1.000
_cell.length_c   1.000
_cell.angle_alpha   90.00
_cell.angle_beta   90.00
_cell.angle_gamma   90.00
#
_symmetry.space_group_name_H-M   'P 1'
#
loop_
_entity.id
_entity.type
_entity.pdbx_description
1 polymer ?
#
loop_
_entity_poly.entity_id
_entity_poly.type
_entity_poly.pdbx_seq_one_letter_code
_entity_poly.pdbx_strand_id
1 'polypeptide(L)'
;MFKPSSARAGRWWCSPPAARRSWTVRKSACPPWQTKAGEDFDGIEIGVIDITSEMRQGRIKGLVDLRDSVLPDLQAELDQLASTLQREVNTIHNRGVGFPTLPTEMTGTRTFVDSNTQKIFLDGTVRLVLIDSSGAEVATDTLSNLMGGSSGGTINEVVAAIDGFLNTQLGAGTYAQIDDGKLSITIPASSGVGLVFRDEVSTTDRTAKDATVSFSTDGIGDSSMAEETVSGFLNFFGLNDLLVSNRRNWVWESSLLAPKATVGASGTLQLGDETNGIITVPTLAVTASDTLKTLAAKINDDTTLNQSFEAEVVPEGGGERLRIKHRNGEEMVVTKQIGTSVLAALGLAKGTVGLSTVLTVRSDIVDTPQKISRSFPQFSVDLDAYSVSTGDNTVANQLANLSDHLSV
;
A
#
# COMPACT_ATOMS: atom_id res chain seq x y z
N MET A 1 -62.28 -61.76 -36.77
CA MET A 1 -61.42 -62.69 -36.01
C MET A 1 -60.99 -61.99 -34.73
N PHE A 2 -60.99 -62.71 -33.61
CA PHE A 2 -61.02 -62.25 -32.20
C PHE A 2 -59.94 -61.24 -31.74
N LYS A 3 -60.31 -60.40 -30.75
CA LYS A 3 -59.47 -59.55 -29.84
C LYS A 3 -58.77 -60.42 -28.76
N PRO A 4 -57.73 -59.99 -27.98
CA PRO A 4 -57.79 -58.82 -27.06
C PRO A 4 -56.48 -58.08 -26.61
N SER A 5 -56.66 -56.86 -26.02
CA SER A 5 -56.02 -56.26 -24.80
C SER A 5 -54.47 -56.17 -24.62
N SER A 6 -53.80 -55.21 -23.96
CA SER A 6 -54.11 -54.09 -23.03
C SER A 6 -52.83 -53.29 -22.69
N ALA A 7 -53.02 -52.06 -22.17
CA ALA A 7 -52.23 -51.34 -21.14
C ALA A 7 -51.04 -50.40 -21.51
N ARG A 8 -51.13 -49.17 -20.97
CA ARG A 8 -50.06 -48.16 -20.76
C ARG A 8 -49.26 -48.48 -19.47
N ALA A 9 -47.96 -48.16 -19.41
CA ALA A 9 -47.20 -47.58 -18.28
C ALA A 9 -45.67 -47.67 -18.54
N GLY A 10 -44.87 -46.70 -18.06
CA GLY A 10 -43.41 -46.62 -18.28
C GLY A 10 -42.51 -47.09 -17.12
N ARG A 11 -41.18 -47.17 -17.35
CA ARG A 11 -40.04 -46.72 -16.49
C ARG A 11 -38.69 -47.36 -16.89
N TRP A 12 -37.65 -46.51 -16.95
CA TRP A 12 -36.28 -46.59 -16.39
C TRP A 12 -35.23 -47.67 -16.81
N TRP A 13 -34.05 -47.13 -17.18
CA TRP A 13 -32.64 -47.56 -16.94
C TRP A 13 -32.02 -48.79 -17.64
N CYS A 14 -31.14 -48.53 -18.63
CA CYS A 14 -29.73 -48.98 -18.63
C CYS A 14 -28.90 -48.22 -19.69
N SER A 15 -27.65 -47.93 -19.34
CA SER A 15 -26.76 -46.82 -19.75
C SER A 15 -25.92 -47.02 -21.04
N PRO A 16 -25.26 -45.95 -21.54
CA PRO A 16 -23.92 -46.02 -22.14
C PRO A 16 -22.86 -45.28 -21.29
N PRO A 17 -21.55 -45.45 -21.56
CA PRO A 17 -20.51 -45.48 -20.54
C PRO A 17 -20.05 -44.10 -20.06
N ALA A 18 -19.56 -44.10 -18.82
CA ALA A 18 -19.00 -42.96 -18.12
C ALA A 18 -17.94 -42.21 -18.95
N ALA A 19 -18.29 -41.01 -19.41
CA ALA A 19 -17.30 -39.97 -19.60
C ALA A 19 -16.75 -39.63 -18.21
N ARG A 20 -15.58 -40.19 -17.86
CA ARG A 20 -14.77 -39.65 -16.78
C ARG A 20 -14.43 -38.21 -17.18
N ARG A 21 -15.23 -37.25 -16.71
CA ARG A 21 -14.85 -35.84 -16.72
C ARG A 21 -13.68 -35.71 -15.75
N SER A 22 -12.47 -35.72 -16.29
CA SER A 22 -11.27 -35.39 -15.54
C SER A 22 -11.38 -33.92 -15.15
N TRP A 23 -11.71 -33.66 -13.89
CA TRP A 23 -11.47 -32.36 -13.26
C TRP A 23 -9.96 -32.21 -13.16
N THR A 24 -9.36 -31.61 -14.17
CA THR A 24 -7.96 -31.21 -14.09
C THR A 24 -7.96 -29.88 -13.38
N VAL A 25 -7.76 -29.87 -12.06
CA VAL A 25 -7.47 -28.63 -11.33
C VAL A 25 -6.12 -28.14 -11.85
N ARG A 26 -6.13 -27.26 -12.86
CA ARG A 26 -4.93 -26.67 -13.48
C ARG A 26 -4.56 -25.31 -12.87
N LYS A 27 -4.69 -25.16 -11.55
CA LYS A 27 -3.99 -24.09 -10.83
C LYS A 27 -3.19 -24.73 -9.72
N SER A 28 -1.89 -24.89 -9.96
CA SER A 28 -0.91 -25.45 -9.01
C SER A 28 -0.67 -24.53 -7.79
N ALA A 29 -1.17 -23.30 -7.84
CA ALA A 29 -1.25 -22.36 -6.74
C ALA A 29 -2.49 -21.49 -6.93
N CYS A 30 -3.27 -21.30 -5.87
CA CYS A 30 -4.30 -20.27 -5.83
C CYS A 30 -3.67 -19.02 -5.20
N PRO A 31 -3.42 -17.96 -5.97
CA PRO A 31 -2.93 -16.73 -5.38
C PRO A 31 -3.97 -16.13 -4.42
N PRO A 32 -3.54 -15.42 -3.36
CA PRO A 32 -4.40 -14.95 -2.27
C PRO A 32 -5.47 -13.93 -2.69
N TRP A 33 -5.36 -13.35 -3.88
CA TRP A 33 -6.36 -12.42 -4.43
C TRP A 33 -7.49 -13.11 -5.22
N GLN A 34 -7.38 -14.39 -5.54
CA GLN A 34 -8.42 -15.07 -6.31
C GLN A 34 -9.61 -15.47 -5.43
N THR A 35 -10.82 -15.14 -5.86
CA THR A 35 -12.04 -15.46 -5.12
C THR A 35 -13.15 -15.95 -6.04
N LYS A 36 -14.10 -16.72 -5.49
CA LYS A 36 -15.28 -17.15 -6.25
C LYS A 36 -16.14 -15.96 -6.67
N ALA A 37 -16.15 -14.91 -5.85
CA ALA A 37 -16.91 -13.70 -6.12
C ALA A 37 -16.26 -12.84 -7.23
N GLY A 38 -14.95 -12.93 -7.39
CA GLY A 38 -14.20 -12.41 -8.54
C GLY A 38 -14.31 -13.25 -9.82
N GLU A 39 -15.14 -14.29 -9.81
CA GLU A 39 -15.28 -15.26 -10.92
C GLU A 39 -13.95 -15.96 -11.29
N ASP A 40 -12.96 -15.95 -10.40
CA ASP A 40 -11.66 -16.60 -10.61
C ASP A 40 -11.72 -18.13 -10.53
N PHE A 41 -12.81 -18.64 -9.95
CA PHE A 41 -13.14 -20.04 -9.88
C PHE A 41 -14.45 -20.32 -10.59
N ASP A 42 -14.42 -21.30 -11.49
CA ASP A 42 -15.63 -21.85 -12.08
C ASP A 42 -16.54 -22.43 -10.98
N GLY A 43 -17.84 -22.24 -11.20
CA GLY A 43 -18.88 -22.92 -10.44
C GLY A 43 -18.85 -24.43 -10.66
N ILE A 44 -19.45 -25.17 -9.74
CA ILE A 44 -19.78 -26.57 -9.94
C ILE A 44 -21.04 -26.61 -10.78
N GLU A 45 -20.90 -26.97 -12.05
CA GLU A 45 -22.02 -26.91 -13.01
C GLU A 45 -22.59 -28.28 -13.37
N ILE A 46 -23.92 -28.34 -13.54
CA ILE A 46 -24.62 -29.41 -14.24
C ILE A 46 -25.21 -28.83 -15.53
N GLY A 47 -24.57 -29.13 -16.66
CA GLY A 47 -24.95 -28.53 -17.94
C GLY A 47 -24.48 -27.08 -18.01
N VAL A 48 -25.43 -26.13 -17.97
CA VAL A 48 -25.19 -24.68 -17.95
C VAL A 48 -25.65 -24.03 -16.63
N ILE A 49 -26.04 -24.85 -15.65
CA ILE A 49 -26.58 -24.38 -14.36
C ILE A 49 -25.50 -24.56 -13.30
N ASP A 50 -25.09 -23.46 -12.68
CA ASP A 50 -24.25 -23.46 -11.48
C ASP A 50 -25.07 -23.97 -10.28
N ILE A 51 -24.62 -25.08 -9.69
CA ILE A 51 -25.22 -25.69 -8.50
C ILE A 51 -24.37 -25.49 -7.24
N THR A 52 -23.33 -24.65 -7.28
CA THR A 52 -22.40 -24.43 -6.16
C THR A 52 -23.14 -24.03 -4.89
N SER A 53 -24.11 -23.13 -4.99
CA SER A 53 -24.93 -22.67 -3.86
C SER A 53 -26.04 -23.65 -3.44
N GLU A 54 -26.40 -24.62 -4.30
CA GLU A 54 -27.44 -25.62 -4.04
C GLU A 54 -26.94 -26.79 -3.19
N MET A 55 -25.61 -26.93 -3.06
CA MET A 55 -25.00 -27.97 -2.25
C MET A 55 -25.19 -27.66 -0.76
N ARG A 56 -26.06 -28.41 -0.08
CA ARG A 56 -26.38 -28.15 1.33
C ARG A 56 -25.53 -28.90 2.35
N GLN A 57 -24.97 -30.06 1.98
CA GLN A 57 -24.32 -30.98 2.93
C GLN A 57 -23.22 -31.82 2.27
N GLY A 58 -22.42 -32.49 3.12
CA GLY A 58 -21.40 -33.45 2.69
C GLY A 58 -20.04 -32.82 2.40
N ARG A 59 -19.09 -33.65 1.96
CA ARG A 59 -17.70 -33.25 1.75
C ARG A 59 -17.53 -32.13 0.72
N ILE A 60 -18.32 -32.14 -0.36
CA ILE A 60 -18.19 -31.13 -1.42
C ILE A 60 -18.64 -29.76 -0.90
N LYS A 61 -19.77 -29.68 -0.17
CA LYS A 61 -20.19 -28.44 0.50
C LYS A 61 -19.12 -27.93 1.47
N GLY A 62 -18.57 -28.80 2.31
CA GLY A 62 -17.49 -28.41 3.22
C GLY A 62 -16.25 -27.85 2.50
N LEU A 63 -15.85 -28.43 1.37
CA LEU A 63 -14.73 -27.92 0.57
C LEU A 63 -15.06 -26.60 -0.13
N VAL A 64 -16.30 -26.42 -0.61
CA VAL A 64 -16.77 -25.15 -1.17
C VAL A 64 -16.78 -24.06 -0.11
N ASP A 65 -17.24 -24.36 1.11
CA ASP A 65 -17.24 -23.39 2.23
C ASP A 65 -15.82 -22.99 2.65
N LEU A 66 -14.91 -23.97 2.70
CA LEU A 66 -13.50 -23.67 2.96
C LEU A 66 -12.91 -22.78 1.86
N ARG A 67 -13.19 -23.08 0.58
CA ARG A 67 -12.68 -22.33 -0.58
C ARG A 67 -13.25 -20.91 -0.66
N ASP A 68 -14.56 -20.76 -0.46
CA ASP A 68 -15.30 -19.54 -0.81
C ASP A 68 -15.46 -18.58 0.37
N SER A 69 -15.24 -19.03 1.61
CA SER A 69 -15.40 -18.18 2.80
C SER A 69 -14.25 -18.33 3.78
N VAL A 70 -14.04 -19.52 4.35
CA VAL A 70 -13.12 -19.67 5.50
C VAL A 70 -11.67 -19.32 5.15
N LEU A 71 -11.15 -19.82 4.01
CA LEU A 71 -9.76 -19.55 3.62
C LEU A 71 -9.55 -18.10 3.17
N PRO A 72 -10.43 -17.48 2.34
CA PRO A 72 -10.36 -16.06 2.06
C PRO A 72 -10.41 -15.17 3.31
N ASP A 73 -11.30 -15.47 4.27
CA ASP A 73 -11.42 -14.70 5.52
C ASP A 73 -10.13 -14.79 6.35
N LEU A 74 -9.56 -15.99 6.52
CA LEU A 74 -8.28 -16.18 7.22
C LEU A 74 -7.11 -15.47 6.52
N GLN A 75 -7.09 -15.46 5.20
CA GLN A 75 -6.06 -14.76 4.42
C GLN A 75 -6.17 -13.25 4.65
N ALA A 76 -7.40 -12.70 4.65
CA ALA A 76 -7.62 -11.30 4.95
C ALA A 76 -7.15 -10.94 6.37
N GLU A 77 -7.44 -11.78 7.38
CA GLU A 77 -6.95 -11.58 8.76
C GLU A 77 -5.41 -11.55 8.83
N LEU A 78 -4.73 -12.51 8.19
CA LEU A 78 -3.27 -12.55 8.15
C LEU A 78 -2.66 -11.36 7.41
N ASP A 79 -3.29 -10.90 6.34
CA ASP A 79 -2.85 -9.72 5.60
C ASP A 79 -3.06 -8.42 6.38
N GLN A 80 -4.15 -8.32 7.17
CA GLN A 80 -4.36 -7.19 8.09
C GLN A 80 -3.33 -7.17 9.22
N LEU A 81 -3.01 -8.34 9.79
CA LEU A 81 -1.95 -8.46 10.79
C LEU A 81 -0.59 -8.08 10.20
N ALA A 82 -0.24 -8.60 9.02
CA ALA A 82 1.01 -8.29 8.33
C ALA A 82 1.12 -6.79 8.00
N SER A 83 0.03 -6.18 7.53
CA SER A 83 -0.04 -4.73 7.25
C SER A 83 0.17 -3.90 8.52
N THR A 84 -0.49 -4.27 9.61
CA THR A 84 -0.35 -3.58 10.89
C THR A 84 1.06 -3.72 11.45
N LEU A 85 1.60 -4.94 11.45
CA LEU A 85 2.99 -5.20 11.89
C LEU A 85 3.98 -4.37 11.07
N GLN A 86 3.87 -4.41 9.74
CA GLN A 86 4.75 -3.64 8.85
C GLN A 86 4.69 -2.15 9.17
N ARG A 87 3.48 -1.59 9.25
CA ARG A 87 3.27 -0.16 9.48
C ARG A 87 3.80 0.30 10.84
N GLU A 88 3.50 -0.42 11.91
CA GLU A 88 3.94 -0.04 13.26
C GLU A 88 5.46 -0.17 13.42
N VAL A 89 6.05 -1.29 12.97
CA VAL A 89 7.50 -1.50 13.03
C VAL A 89 8.24 -0.47 12.20
N ASN A 90 7.80 -0.22 10.95
CA ASN A 90 8.44 0.76 10.09
C ASN A 90 8.27 2.19 10.62
N THR A 91 7.11 2.54 11.18
CA THR A 91 6.90 3.88 11.77
C THR A 91 7.93 4.16 12.86
N ILE A 92 8.21 3.19 13.75
CA ILE A 92 9.22 3.35 14.79
C ILE A 92 10.64 3.27 14.22
N HIS A 93 10.92 2.29 13.35
CA HIS A 93 12.27 2.11 12.79
C HIS A 93 12.72 3.33 11.98
N ASN A 94 11.81 3.96 11.24
CA ASN A 94 12.09 5.17 10.47
C ASN A 94 12.37 6.40 11.33
N ARG A 95 12.01 6.43 12.63
CA ARG A 95 12.41 7.54 13.52
C ARG A 95 13.89 7.48 13.87
N GLY A 96 14.48 6.29 13.84
CA GLY A 96 15.84 6.05 14.29
C GLY A 96 16.85 6.01 13.17
N VAL A 97 18.10 5.84 13.60
CA VAL A 97 19.25 5.63 12.75
C VAL A 97 20.06 4.43 13.24
N GLY A 98 20.62 3.67 12.31
CA GLY A 98 21.68 2.73 12.61
C GLY A 98 22.99 3.50 12.84
N PHE A 99 23.57 3.40 14.03
CA PHE A 99 24.88 4.00 14.38
C PHE A 99 25.67 2.98 15.19
N PRO A 100 26.99 2.78 14.99
CA PRO A 100 28.01 3.68 14.42
C PRO A 100 28.21 3.65 12.89
N THR A 101 27.53 2.76 12.15
CA THR A 101 27.64 2.77 10.68
C THR A 101 26.98 4.02 10.12
N LEU A 102 27.69 4.80 9.32
CA LEU A 102 27.13 6.02 8.74
C LEU A 102 26.08 5.71 7.68
N PRO A 103 24.89 6.34 7.77
CA PRO A 103 23.85 6.21 6.76
C PRO A 103 24.25 6.96 5.48
N THR A 104 24.85 6.23 4.55
CA THR A 104 25.38 6.74 3.28
C THR A 104 24.52 6.32 2.09
N GLU A 105 23.62 5.36 2.27
CA GLU A 105 22.70 4.88 1.25
C GLU A 105 21.29 4.78 1.86
N MET A 106 20.31 5.40 1.21
CA MET A 106 18.90 5.28 1.57
C MET A 106 18.07 5.14 0.31
N THR A 107 17.31 4.06 0.21
CA THR A 107 16.37 3.85 -0.89
C THR A 107 14.98 3.68 -0.31
N GLY A 108 14.06 4.53 -0.77
CA GLY A 108 12.66 4.51 -0.38
C GLY A 108 11.94 3.26 -0.85
N THR A 109 10.86 2.90 -0.17
CA THR A 109 9.98 1.79 -0.57
C THR A 109 8.75 2.26 -1.33
N ARG A 110 8.37 3.54 -1.17
CA ARG A 110 7.21 4.14 -1.83
C ARG A 110 7.52 4.50 -3.28
N THR A 111 6.70 3.99 -4.19
CA THR A 111 6.73 4.34 -5.61
C THR A 111 5.80 5.52 -5.90
N PHE A 112 6.27 6.44 -6.75
CA PHE A 112 5.55 7.59 -7.27
C PHE A 112 5.32 7.39 -8.77
N VAL A 113 4.06 7.38 -9.21
CA VAL A 113 3.74 7.23 -10.64
C VAL A 113 4.02 8.49 -11.45
N ASP A 114 4.00 9.67 -10.80
CA ASP A 114 4.35 10.94 -11.45
C ASP A 114 4.87 11.94 -10.41
N SER A 115 6.19 11.94 -10.20
CA SER A 115 6.84 12.79 -9.20
C SER A 115 6.86 14.28 -9.55
N ASN A 116 6.50 14.67 -10.79
CA ASN A 116 6.39 16.06 -11.20
C ASN A 116 5.05 16.68 -10.82
N THR A 117 4.00 15.87 -10.70
CA THR A 117 2.65 16.34 -10.38
C THR A 117 2.29 16.06 -8.94
N GLN A 118 2.64 14.88 -8.43
CA GLN A 118 2.36 14.48 -7.05
C GLN A 118 3.00 15.42 -6.03
N LYS A 119 2.23 15.86 -5.03
CA LYS A 119 2.65 16.85 -4.02
C LYS A 119 2.58 16.32 -2.60
N ILE A 120 3.46 16.85 -1.76
CA ILE A 120 3.37 16.73 -0.31
C ILE A 120 3.17 18.08 0.36
N PHE A 121 2.53 18.04 1.51
CA PHE A 121 2.42 19.15 2.45
C PHE A 121 2.86 18.66 3.82
N LEU A 122 3.72 19.43 4.48
CA LEU A 122 4.32 19.13 5.76
C LEU A 122 3.65 19.98 6.84
N ASP A 123 3.23 19.33 7.92
CA ASP A 123 2.88 19.96 9.18
C ASP A 123 3.88 19.49 10.26
N GLY A 124 4.66 20.42 10.78
CA GLY A 124 5.90 20.16 11.54
C GLY A 124 7.16 20.56 10.76
N THR A 125 8.33 20.28 11.31
CA THR A 125 9.62 20.59 10.69
C THR A 125 10.41 19.33 10.45
N VAL A 126 10.77 19.07 9.19
CA VAL A 126 11.71 18.00 8.81
C VAL A 126 13.08 18.61 8.71
N ARG A 127 14.05 18.01 9.39
CA ARG A 127 15.42 18.48 9.40
C ARG A 127 16.38 17.45 8.86
N LEU A 128 17.31 17.93 8.04
CA LEU A 128 18.43 17.18 7.51
C LEU A 128 19.66 17.50 8.35
N VAL A 129 20.38 16.46 8.77
CA VAL A 129 21.59 16.57 9.59
C VAL A 129 22.66 15.68 8.95
N LEU A 130 23.78 16.26 8.58
CA LEU A 130 24.99 15.51 8.25
C LEU A 130 25.75 15.25 9.55
N ILE A 131 26.08 13.98 9.78
CA ILE A 131 26.86 13.53 10.94
C ILE A 131 28.19 12.93 10.50
N ASP A 132 29.23 13.10 11.30
CA ASP A 132 30.50 12.43 11.12
C ASP A 132 30.55 11.05 11.81
N SER A 133 31.67 10.33 11.69
CA SER A 133 31.87 9.02 12.33
C SER A 133 31.83 9.04 13.86
N SER A 134 31.98 10.20 14.49
CA SER A 134 31.83 10.36 15.95
C SER A 134 30.36 10.56 16.36
N GLY A 135 29.47 10.78 15.39
CA GLY A 135 28.07 11.09 15.60
C GLY A 135 27.83 12.57 15.87
N ALA A 136 28.82 13.45 15.64
CA ALA A 136 28.66 14.89 15.79
C ALA A 136 28.09 15.51 14.51
N GLU A 137 27.28 16.56 14.66
CA GLU A 137 26.78 17.35 13.53
C GLU A 137 27.94 18.04 12.79
N VAL A 138 27.91 17.91 11.46
CA VAL A 138 28.77 18.63 10.51
C VAL A 138 28.02 19.79 9.86
N ALA A 139 26.76 19.56 9.47
CA ALA A 139 25.89 20.57 8.88
C ALA A 139 24.43 20.19 9.07
N THR A 140 23.54 21.18 9.12
CA THR A 140 22.10 20.95 9.19
C THR A 140 21.32 22.03 8.47
N ASP A 141 20.16 21.67 7.95
CA ASP A 141 19.14 22.61 7.48
C ASP A 141 17.74 21.99 7.58
N THR A 142 16.69 22.81 7.55
CA THR A 142 15.31 22.33 7.48
C THR A 142 14.86 22.20 6.04
N LEU A 143 14.08 21.15 5.75
CA LEU A 143 13.55 20.95 4.40
C LEU A 143 12.72 22.14 3.93
N SER A 144 11.95 22.76 4.82
CA SER A 144 11.19 23.97 4.51
C SER A 144 12.08 25.14 4.07
N ASN A 145 13.25 25.33 4.69
CA ASN A 145 14.19 26.37 4.29
C ASN A 145 14.84 26.04 2.94
N LEU A 146 15.23 24.78 2.74
CA LEU A 146 15.78 24.28 1.47
C LEU A 146 14.80 24.40 0.30
N MET A 147 13.49 24.33 0.57
CA MET A 147 12.41 24.57 -0.40
C MET A 147 11.98 26.05 -0.48
N GLY A 148 12.82 26.99 -0.05
CA GLY A 148 12.54 28.43 -0.18
C GLY A 148 11.47 28.96 0.79
N GLY A 149 11.30 28.32 1.94
CA GLY A 149 10.29 28.67 2.95
C GLY A 149 8.93 28.00 2.74
N SER A 150 8.77 27.15 1.73
CA SER A 150 7.53 26.41 1.50
C SER A 150 7.39 25.22 2.46
N SER A 151 6.18 25.00 2.98
CA SER A 151 5.84 23.80 3.75
C SER A 151 5.28 22.67 2.87
N GLY A 152 5.45 22.74 1.55
CA GLY A 152 5.01 21.71 0.62
C GLY A 152 5.52 21.94 -0.79
N GLY A 153 5.44 20.90 -1.61
CA GLY A 153 5.97 20.92 -2.97
C GLY A 153 5.73 19.59 -3.67
N THR A 154 6.03 19.55 -4.95
CA THR A 154 6.09 18.31 -5.73
C THR A 154 7.16 17.38 -5.18
N ILE A 155 7.04 16.08 -5.43
CA ILE A 155 8.07 15.12 -5.03
C ILE A 155 9.44 15.50 -5.61
N ASN A 156 9.50 15.94 -6.87
CA ASN A 156 10.74 16.39 -7.48
C ASN A 156 11.34 17.65 -6.84
N GLU A 157 10.52 18.61 -6.39
CA GLU A 157 11.02 19.78 -5.65
C GLU A 157 11.63 19.38 -4.30
N VAL A 158 11.03 18.41 -3.61
CA VAL A 158 11.56 17.87 -2.35
C VAL A 158 12.90 17.17 -2.61
N VAL A 159 12.98 16.32 -3.64
CA VAL A 159 14.23 15.63 -4.01
C VAL A 159 15.31 16.63 -4.39
N ALA A 160 14.98 17.65 -5.19
CA ALA A 160 15.90 18.69 -5.59
C ALA A 160 16.40 19.53 -4.40
N ALA A 161 15.56 19.77 -3.39
CA ALA A 161 15.97 20.46 -2.17
C ALA A 161 16.98 19.64 -1.36
N ILE A 162 16.77 18.31 -1.25
CA ILE A 162 17.73 17.40 -0.59
C ILE A 162 19.04 17.35 -1.39
N ASP A 163 18.96 17.18 -2.72
CA ASP A 163 20.14 17.13 -3.59
C ASP A 163 20.94 18.44 -3.54
N GLY A 164 20.26 19.58 -3.55
CA GLY A 164 20.89 20.91 -3.46
C GLY A 164 21.59 21.15 -2.12
N PHE A 165 21.00 20.68 -1.01
CA PHE A 165 21.66 20.70 0.30
C PHE A 165 22.96 19.88 0.26
N LEU A 166 22.89 18.63 -0.21
CA LEU A 166 24.05 17.75 -0.28
C LEU A 166 25.13 18.29 -1.23
N ASN A 167 24.75 18.89 -2.36
CA ASN A 167 25.67 19.56 -3.28
C ASN A 167 26.40 20.74 -2.60
N THR A 168 25.70 21.51 -1.77
CA THR A 168 26.28 22.64 -1.03
C THR A 168 27.30 22.15 0.00
N GLN A 169 27.04 21.03 0.67
CA GLN A 169 27.89 20.52 1.75
C GLN A 169 29.04 19.62 1.23
N LEU A 170 28.83 18.87 0.15
CA LEU A 170 29.74 17.82 -0.31
C LEU A 170 30.41 18.14 -1.66
N GLY A 171 30.01 19.22 -2.32
CA GLY A 171 30.45 19.60 -3.67
C GLY A 171 29.52 19.09 -4.76
N ALA A 172 29.83 19.40 -6.02
CA ALA A 172 28.96 19.05 -7.15
C ALA A 172 28.80 17.53 -7.33
N GLY A 173 27.56 17.05 -7.38
CA GLY A 173 27.21 15.65 -7.55
C GLY A 173 25.70 15.44 -7.71
N THR A 174 25.29 14.17 -7.83
CA THR A 174 23.89 13.75 -7.77
C THR A 174 23.76 12.81 -6.59
N TYR A 175 23.25 13.34 -5.49
CA TYR A 175 23.13 12.64 -4.21
C TYR A 175 21.71 12.21 -3.92
N ALA A 176 20.69 12.93 -4.41
CA ALA A 176 19.29 12.55 -4.28
C ALA A 176 18.57 12.58 -5.64
N GLN A 177 17.81 11.54 -5.95
CA GLN A 177 17.09 11.40 -7.22
C GLN A 177 15.85 10.50 -7.07
N ILE A 178 14.95 10.56 -8.04
CA ILE A 178 13.91 9.55 -8.23
C ILE A 178 14.44 8.49 -9.19
N ASP A 179 14.61 7.27 -8.69
CA ASP A 179 15.07 6.09 -9.44
C ASP A 179 14.01 4.99 -9.32
N ASP A 180 13.57 4.42 -10.45
CA ASP A 180 12.44 3.47 -10.52
C ASP A 180 11.17 3.96 -9.76
N GLY A 181 10.88 5.26 -9.86
CA GLY A 181 9.76 5.90 -9.16
C GLY A 181 9.95 6.04 -7.65
N LYS A 182 11.10 5.68 -7.07
CA LYS A 182 11.38 5.76 -5.63
C LYS A 182 12.46 6.79 -5.34
N LEU A 183 12.41 7.40 -4.15
CA LEU A 183 13.49 8.28 -3.70
C LEU A 183 14.75 7.47 -3.37
N SER A 184 15.86 7.80 -4.01
CA SER A 184 17.17 7.23 -3.74
C SER A 184 18.14 8.34 -3.33
N ILE A 185 18.81 8.15 -2.20
CA ILE A 185 19.84 9.04 -1.66
C ILE A 185 21.13 8.26 -1.50
N THR A 186 22.21 8.71 -2.11
CA THR A 186 23.53 8.08 -2.06
C THR A 186 24.61 9.12 -1.78
N ILE A 187 25.36 8.91 -0.71
CA ILE A 187 26.51 9.72 -0.28
C ILE A 187 27.76 8.86 -0.42
N PRO A 188 28.79 9.30 -1.16
CA PRO A 188 30.04 8.56 -1.28
C PRO A 188 30.66 8.30 0.09
N ALA A 189 31.04 7.06 0.37
CA ALA A 189 31.69 6.70 1.64
C ALA A 189 33.00 7.49 1.90
N SER A 190 33.64 7.99 0.83
CA SER A 190 34.82 8.87 0.91
C SER A 190 34.54 10.22 1.56
N SER A 191 33.28 10.66 1.64
CA SER A 191 32.90 11.93 2.26
C SER A 191 33.03 11.92 3.79
N GLY A 192 33.11 10.73 4.42
CA GLY A 192 33.28 10.61 5.87
C GLY A 192 32.08 11.05 6.71
N VAL A 193 30.94 11.34 6.06
CA VAL A 193 29.69 11.79 6.69
C VAL A 193 28.50 10.94 6.24
N GLY A 194 27.46 10.89 7.06
CA GLY A 194 26.17 10.28 6.75
C GLY A 194 25.03 11.27 6.91
N LEU A 195 23.94 11.07 6.17
CA LEU A 195 22.74 11.90 6.27
C LEU A 195 21.74 11.27 7.23
N VAL A 196 21.16 12.11 8.07
CA VAL A 196 20.17 11.74 9.06
C VAL A 196 19.01 12.71 8.97
N PHE A 197 17.81 12.21 9.14
CA PHE A 197 16.61 13.04 9.21
C PHE A 197 16.06 13.03 10.63
N ARG A 198 15.50 14.16 11.05
CA ARG A 198 14.77 14.29 12.30
C ARG A 198 13.54 15.15 12.08
N ASP A 199 12.42 14.66 12.55
CA ASP A 199 11.17 15.41 12.58
C ASP A 199 11.03 16.13 13.93
N GLU A 200 10.61 17.39 13.87
CA GLU A 200 10.53 18.31 15.00
C GLU A 200 9.17 19.03 15.03
N VAL A 201 8.78 19.50 16.22
CA VAL A 201 7.56 20.28 16.41
C VAL A 201 7.58 21.53 15.53
N SER A 202 8.68 22.28 15.54
CA SER A 202 8.86 23.45 14.69
C SER A 202 10.35 23.81 14.54
N THR A 203 10.66 24.84 13.75
CA THR A 203 12.03 25.34 13.59
C THR A 203 12.61 25.92 14.89
N THR A 204 11.76 26.39 15.81
CA THR A 204 12.14 26.99 17.09
C THR A 204 12.02 25.99 18.24
N ASP A 205 10.95 25.19 18.27
CA ASP A 205 10.78 24.06 19.17
C ASP A 205 11.32 22.78 18.52
N ARG A 206 12.61 22.53 18.75
CA ARG A 206 13.37 21.38 18.21
C ARG A 206 13.07 20.07 18.95
N THR A 207 11.96 20.01 19.70
CA THR A 207 11.48 18.77 20.32
C THR A 207 11.13 17.74 19.25
N ALA A 208 11.56 16.51 19.46
CA ALA A 208 11.30 15.40 18.56
C ALA A 208 9.79 15.10 18.47
N LYS A 209 9.24 15.17 17.26
CA LYS A 209 7.85 14.82 17.00
C LYS A 209 7.69 14.52 15.51
N ASP A 210 7.05 13.41 15.17
CA ASP A 210 6.77 13.05 13.78
C ASP A 210 6.03 14.20 13.07
N ALA A 211 6.59 14.62 11.94
CA ALA A 211 5.93 15.57 11.06
C ALA A 211 4.79 14.85 10.33
N THR A 212 3.67 15.53 10.14
CA THR A 212 2.57 14.97 9.36
C THR A 212 2.77 15.31 7.90
N VAL A 213 2.84 14.29 7.06
CA VAL A 213 2.94 14.40 5.61
C VAL A 213 1.56 14.14 5.01
N SER A 214 1.00 15.17 4.38
CA SER A 214 -0.23 15.07 3.60
C SER A 214 0.12 14.96 2.13
N PHE A 215 -0.34 13.91 1.45
CA PHE A 215 0.02 13.60 0.07
C PHE A 215 -1.18 13.81 -0.86
N SER A 216 -0.95 14.62 -1.90
CA SER A 216 -1.88 14.83 -3.01
C SER A 216 -1.37 14.08 -4.24
N THR A 217 -2.18 13.13 -4.69
CA THR A 217 -1.87 12.26 -5.82
C THR A 217 -2.00 13.01 -7.14
N ASP A 218 -3.00 13.86 -7.31
CA ASP A 218 -3.19 14.65 -8.54
C ASP A 218 -2.37 15.97 -8.56
N GLY A 219 -1.79 16.35 -7.42
CA GLY A 219 -1.05 17.60 -7.27
C GLY A 219 -1.94 18.84 -7.21
N ILE A 220 -3.26 18.68 -7.05
CA ILE A 220 -4.22 19.78 -7.11
C ILE A 220 -4.71 20.14 -5.70
N GLY A 221 -4.81 21.43 -5.43
CA GLY A 221 -5.32 21.94 -4.15
C GLY A 221 -4.23 22.10 -3.08
N ASP A 222 -4.66 22.10 -1.82
CA ASP A 222 -3.83 22.27 -0.63
C ASP A 222 -3.88 21.03 0.28
N SER A 223 -3.29 21.12 1.48
CA SER A 223 -3.22 20.01 2.43
C SER A 223 -4.59 19.47 2.87
N SER A 224 -5.67 20.24 2.78
CA SER A 224 -7.02 19.79 3.13
C SER A 224 -7.62 18.81 2.10
N MET A 225 -7.00 18.72 0.92
CA MET A 225 -7.45 17.88 -0.18
C MET A 225 -6.59 16.63 -0.38
N ALA A 226 -5.54 16.44 0.42
CA ALA A 226 -4.69 15.26 0.38
C ALA A 226 -5.51 13.96 0.53
N GLU A 227 -5.17 12.95 -0.28
CA GLU A 227 -5.81 11.64 -0.23
C GLU A 227 -5.25 10.76 0.90
N GLU A 228 -4.00 11.01 1.29
CA GLU A 228 -3.29 10.20 2.27
C GLU A 228 -2.56 11.10 3.27
N THR A 229 -2.57 10.70 4.53
CA THR A 229 -1.83 11.35 5.60
C THR A 229 -0.97 10.32 6.31
N VAL A 230 0.31 10.60 6.45
CA VAL A 230 1.30 9.71 7.08
C VAL A 230 2.09 10.49 8.11
N SER A 231 2.32 9.89 9.29
CA SER A 231 3.22 10.45 10.29
C SER A 231 4.65 9.99 10.04
N GLY A 232 5.59 10.94 10.02
CA GLY A 232 7.01 10.72 9.82
C GLY A 232 7.43 10.94 8.36
N PHE A 233 8.38 11.84 8.12
CA PHE A 233 8.92 12.08 6.77
C PHE A 233 9.62 10.85 6.19
N LEU A 234 10.53 10.24 6.97
CA LEU A 234 11.24 9.03 6.58
C LEU A 234 10.27 7.86 6.31
N ASN A 235 9.21 7.75 7.14
CA ASN A 235 8.18 6.72 7.02
C ASN A 235 7.33 6.90 5.75
N PHE A 236 7.00 8.14 5.37
CA PHE A 236 6.26 8.42 4.14
C PHE A 236 7.03 7.97 2.88
N PHE A 237 8.32 8.26 2.80
CA PHE A 237 9.17 7.82 1.68
C PHE A 237 9.64 6.36 1.83
N GLY A 238 9.56 5.80 3.04
CA GLY A 238 10.06 4.47 3.39
C GLY A 238 11.58 4.37 3.29
N LEU A 239 12.31 5.44 3.62
CA LEU A 239 13.77 5.52 3.45
C LEU A 239 14.51 4.56 4.39
N ASN A 240 13.94 4.24 5.54
CA ASN A 240 14.51 3.35 6.54
C ASN A 240 13.48 2.31 7.04
N ASP A 241 12.71 1.71 6.12
CA ASP A 241 11.80 0.60 6.45
C ASP A 241 12.57 -0.67 6.77
N LEU A 242 12.24 -1.31 7.91
CA LEU A 242 12.78 -2.62 8.26
C LEU A 242 12.06 -3.74 7.50
N LEU A 243 10.74 -3.65 7.39
CA LEU A 243 9.87 -4.64 6.76
C LEU A 243 9.37 -4.15 5.40
N VAL A 244 9.64 -4.90 4.35
CA VAL A 244 9.33 -4.56 2.96
C VAL A 244 8.59 -5.69 2.27
N SER A 245 7.78 -5.35 1.26
CA SER A 245 7.01 -6.33 0.47
C SER A 245 7.41 -6.38 -1.01
N ASN A 246 8.25 -5.43 -1.47
CA ASN A 246 8.79 -5.33 -2.84
C ASN A 246 7.77 -5.64 -3.95
N ARG A 247 6.51 -5.24 -3.74
CA ARG A 247 5.42 -5.40 -4.71
C ARG A 247 4.91 -4.04 -5.14
N ARG A 248 4.42 -3.95 -6.37
CA ARG A 248 3.62 -2.82 -6.84
C ARG A 248 2.23 -2.85 -6.20
N ASN A 249 1.63 -1.69 -5.98
CA ASN A 249 0.26 -1.55 -5.48
C ASN A 249 -0.71 -1.54 -6.66
N TRP A 250 -0.89 -2.72 -7.26
CA TRP A 250 -1.80 -2.92 -8.40
C TRP A 250 -3.26 -3.19 -7.98
N VAL A 251 -3.51 -3.36 -6.68
CA VAL A 251 -4.84 -3.59 -6.11
C VAL A 251 -5.20 -2.44 -5.19
N TRP A 252 -6.42 -1.93 -5.32
CA TRP A 252 -7.05 -1.02 -4.37
C TRP A 252 -8.36 -1.60 -3.86
N GLU A 253 -8.66 -1.34 -2.60
CA GLU A 253 -9.79 -1.92 -1.89
C GLU A 253 -10.54 -0.86 -1.11
N SER A 254 -11.87 -0.97 -1.09
CA SER A 254 -12.71 -0.16 -0.20
C SER A 254 -12.63 -0.64 1.25
N SER A 255 -13.19 0.16 2.16
CA SER A 255 -13.59 -0.34 3.47
C SER A 255 -14.66 -1.43 3.33
N LEU A 256 -14.81 -2.25 4.38
CA LEU A 256 -15.88 -3.25 4.44
C LEU A 256 -17.22 -2.55 4.62
N LEU A 257 -18.10 -2.66 3.63
CA LEU A 257 -19.44 -2.08 3.68
C LEU A 257 -20.49 -3.16 3.88
N ALA A 258 -21.65 -2.80 4.43
CA ALA A 258 -22.78 -3.73 4.52
C ALA A 258 -23.24 -4.14 3.11
N PRO A 259 -23.78 -5.37 2.92
CA PRO A 259 -24.24 -5.80 1.61
C PRO A 259 -25.30 -4.84 1.06
N LYS A 260 -25.17 -4.47 -0.22
CA LYS A 260 -26.02 -3.46 -0.89
C LYS A 260 -25.98 -2.05 -0.27
N ALA A 261 -25.00 -1.75 0.59
CA ALA A 261 -24.79 -0.38 1.04
C ALA A 261 -24.51 0.53 -0.17
N THR A 262 -25.05 1.74 -0.11
CA THR A 262 -24.77 2.76 -1.11
C THR A 262 -23.55 3.58 -0.69
N VAL A 263 -22.84 4.18 -1.66
CA VAL A 263 -21.65 5.00 -1.38
C VAL A 263 -21.96 6.17 -0.45
N GLY A 264 -23.16 6.75 -0.56
CA GLY A 264 -23.58 7.89 0.28
C GLY A 264 -22.91 9.22 -0.10
N ALA A 265 -22.02 9.23 -1.08
CA ALA A 265 -21.36 10.42 -1.63
C ALA A 265 -21.35 10.37 -3.16
N SER A 266 -21.34 11.52 -3.80
CA SER A 266 -21.17 11.67 -5.25
C SER A 266 -19.84 12.34 -5.58
N GLY A 267 -19.28 12.00 -6.74
CA GLY A 267 -18.05 12.60 -7.23
C GLY A 267 -17.48 11.84 -8.41
N THR A 268 -16.28 12.22 -8.80
CA THR A 268 -15.55 11.57 -9.88
C THR A 268 -14.29 10.95 -9.29
N LEU A 269 -14.10 9.65 -9.53
CA LEU A 269 -12.83 8.97 -9.27
C LEU A 269 -11.97 9.01 -10.53
N GLN A 270 -10.67 9.10 -10.34
CA GLN A 270 -9.64 9.08 -11.40
C GLN A 270 -8.67 7.95 -11.06
N LEU A 271 -8.42 7.04 -12.01
CA LEU A 271 -7.66 5.82 -11.79
C LEU A 271 -6.39 5.82 -12.63
N GLY A 272 -5.29 6.33 -12.09
CA GLY A 272 -4.01 6.43 -12.79
C GLY A 272 -3.17 5.16 -12.68
N ASP A 273 -2.17 5.07 -13.56
CA ASP A 273 -1.16 4.01 -13.55
C ASP A 273 0.23 4.59 -13.89
N GLU A 274 1.27 3.78 -13.74
CA GLU A 274 2.67 4.16 -14.01
C GLU A 274 2.92 4.52 -15.49
N THR A 275 2.17 3.94 -16.43
CA THR A 275 2.37 4.13 -17.87
C THR A 275 1.68 5.37 -18.42
N ASN A 276 0.47 5.65 -17.94
CA ASN A 276 -0.44 6.69 -18.44
C ASN A 276 -0.51 7.91 -17.51
N GLY A 277 0.09 7.82 -16.31
CA GLY A 277 0.09 8.87 -15.30
C GLY A 277 -1.28 9.06 -14.65
N ILE A 278 -1.53 10.27 -14.14
CA ILE A 278 -2.70 10.59 -13.29
C ILE A 278 -3.71 11.53 -13.99
N ILE A 279 -3.23 12.43 -14.85
CA ILE A 279 -4.02 13.56 -15.39
C ILE A 279 -4.72 13.21 -16.73
N THR A 280 -4.18 12.28 -17.52
CA THR A 280 -4.71 11.91 -18.86
C THR A 280 -5.72 10.75 -18.81
N VAL A 281 -6.30 10.53 -17.64
CA VAL A 281 -6.78 9.22 -17.21
C VAL A 281 -8.30 9.08 -17.33
N PRO A 282 -8.83 7.87 -17.60
CA PRO A 282 -10.26 7.59 -17.54
C PRO A 282 -10.86 7.90 -16.16
N THR A 283 -12.00 8.59 -16.20
CA THR A 283 -12.75 9.00 -15.01
C THR A 283 -13.94 8.07 -14.77
N LEU A 284 -14.28 7.87 -13.49
CA LEU A 284 -15.44 7.10 -13.08
C LEU A 284 -16.41 8.01 -12.31
N ALA A 285 -17.60 8.21 -12.86
CA ALA A 285 -18.65 8.97 -12.19
C ALA A 285 -19.37 8.12 -11.14
N VAL A 286 -19.32 8.58 -9.90
CA VAL A 286 -19.94 7.95 -8.73
C VAL A 286 -21.11 8.80 -8.22
N THR A 287 -22.22 8.15 -7.95
CA THR A 287 -23.43 8.76 -7.39
C THR A 287 -23.68 8.21 -5.99
N ALA A 288 -24.34 9.00 -5.14
CA ALA A 288 -24.62 8.58 -3.75
C ALA A 288 -25.48 7.31 -3.66
N SER A 289 -26.24 6.99 -4.70
CA SER A 289 -27.09 5.79 -4.82
C SER A 289 -26.36 4.57 -5.39
N ASP A 290 -25.13 4.71 -5.89
CA ASP A 290 -24.38 3.57 -6.37
C ASP A 290 -24.09 2.59 -5.23
N THR A 291 -24.14 1.30 -5.55
CA THR A 291 -23.67 0.22 -4.67
C THR A 291 -22.29 -0.25 -5.14
N LEU A 292 -21.58 -1.02 -4.33
CA LEU A 292 -20.30 -1.59 -4.77
C LEU A 292 -20.43 -2.42 -6.05
N LYS A 293 -21.56 -3.10 -6.25
CA LYS A 293 -21.84 -3.87 -7.47
C LYS A 293 -22.06 -2.98 -8.69
N THR A 294 -22.74 -1.86 -8.53
CA THR A 294 -22.92 -0.92 -9.66
C THR A 294 -21.62 -0.21 -9.99
N LEU A 295 -20.76 0.08 -8.99
CA LEU A 295 -19.43 0.61 -9.24
C LEU A 295 -18.52 -0.38 -9.97
N ALA A 296 -18.50 -1.65 -9.54
CA ALA A 296 -17.73 -2.68 -10.23
C ALA A 296 -18.20 -2.84 -11.69
N ALA A 297 -19.52 -2.88 -11.92
CA ALA A 297 -20.08 -2.90 -13.26
C ALA A 297 -19.68 -1.67 -14.08
N LYS A 298 -19.74 -0.45 -13.52
CA LYS A 298 -19.31 0.76 -14.23
C LYS A 298 -17.85 0.73 -14.68
N ILE A 299 -16.95 0.12 -13.90
CA ILE A 299 -15.54 -0.04 -14.29
C ILE A 299 -15.40 -1.08 -15.41
N ASN A 300 -16.08 -2.22 -15.26
CA ASN A 300 -15.97 -3.34 -16.21
C ASN A 300 -16.71 -3.08 -17.53
N ASP A 301 -17.79 -2.31 -17.52
CA ASP A 301 -18.59 -2.00 -18.71
C ASP A 301 -18.07 -0.77 -19.46
N ASP A 302 -17.22 0.06 -18.84
CA ASP A 302 -16.61 1.21 -19.48
C ASP A 302 -15.52 0.79 -20.47
N THR A 303 -15.64 1.26 -21.72
CA THR A 303 -14.77 0.86 -22.82
C THR A 303 -13.32 1.33 -22.69
N THR A 304 -13.05 2.29 -21.80
CA THR A 304 -11.71 2.84 -21.54
C THR A 304 -11.13 2.24 -20.27
N LEU A 305 -11.88 2.26 -19.16
CA LEU A 305 -11.42 1.73 -17.87
C LEU A 305 -11.13 0.23 -17.97
N ASN A 306 -11.99 -0.55 -18.63
CA ASN A 306 -11.83 -2.00 -18.74
C ASN A 306 -10.57 -2.42 -19.54
N GLN A 307 -9.92 -1.50 -20.26
CA GLN A 307 -8.66 -1.83 -20.95
C GLN A 307 -7.50 -2.04 -19.96
N SER A 308 -7.46 -1.24 -18.89
CA SER A 308 -6.37 -1.27 -17.90
C SER A 308 -6.80 -1.82 -16.54
N PHE A 309 -8.08 -1.66 -16.18
CA PHE A 309 -8.60 -1.97 -14.85
C PHE A 309 -9.72 -3.01 -14.91
N GLU A 310 -9.85 -3.75 -13.82
CA GLU A 310 -11.02 -4.60 -13.55
C GLU A 310 -11.46 -4.40 -12.11
N ALA A 311 -12.76 -4.56 -11.86
CA ALA A 311 -13.31 -4.42 -10.52
C ALA A 311 -14.22 -5.58 -10.16
N GLU A 312 -14.18 -5.97 -8.90
CA GLU A 312 -14.99 -7.06 -8.35
C GLU A 312 -15.50 -6.71 -6.96
N VAL A 313 -16.58 -7.38 -6.54
CA VAL A 313 -17.10 -7.26 -5.19
C VAL A 313 -16.81 -8.55 -4.45
N VAL A 314 -15.98 -8.45 -3.42
CA VAL A 314 -15.57 -9.59 -2.60
C VAL A 314 -16.40 -9.60 -1.32
N PRO A 315 -17.16 -10.66 -1.03
CA PRO A 315 -17.79 -10.85 0.27
C PRO A 315 -16.72 -11.24 1.29
N GLU A 316 -16.66 -10.52 2.41
CA GLU A 316 -15.74 -10.80 3.52
C GLU A 316 -16.57 -10.78 4.81
N GLY A 317 -16.61 -11.91 5.52
CA GLY A 317 -17.49 -12.08 6.68
C GLY A 317 -18.95 -11.70 6.42
N GLY A 318 -19.44 -10.65 7.11
CA GLY A 318 -20.81 -10.14 6.99
C GLY A 318 -21.00 -8.98 6.00
N GLY A 319 -19.93 -8.54 5.33
CA GLY A 319 -19.93 -7.37 4.45
C GLY A 319 -19.47 -7.67 3.02
N GLU A 320 -19.37 -6.62 2.23
CA GLU A 320 -18.86 -6.61 0.86
C GLU A 320 -17.77 -5.53 0.74
N ARG A 321 -16.70 -5.83 0.01
CA ARG A 321 -15.58 -4.95 -0.31
C ARG A 321 -15.45 -4.81 -1.82
N LEU A 322 -15.27 -3.60 -2.31
CA LEU A 322 -14.94 -3.35 -3.71
C LEU A 322 -13.44 -3.51 -3.85
N ARG A 323 -13.01 -4.36 -4.78
CA ARG A 323 -11.61 -4.52 -5.16
C ARG A 323 -11.45 -4.07 -6.61
N ILE A 324 -10.49 -3.19 -6.84
CA ILE A 324 -10.08 -2.71 -8.16
C ILE A 324 -8.66 -3.22 -8.41
N LYS A 325 -8.43 -3.81 -9.57
CA LYS A 325 -7.16 -4.43 -9.96
C LYS A 325 -6.67 -3.83 -11.27
N HIS A 326 -5.37 -3.61 -11.39
CA HIS A 326 -4.72 -3.33 -12.67
C HIS A 326 -4.45 -4.64 -13.43
N ARG A 327 -4.88 -4.74 -14.68
CA ARG A 327 -4.78 -5.97 -15.50
C ARG A 327 -3.33 -6.40 -15.77
N ASN A 328 -2.41 -5.44 -15.91
CA ASN A 328 -0.98 -5.70 -16.14
C ASN A 328 -0.13 -5.76 -14.86
N GLY A 329 -0.72 -5.54 -13.67
CA GLY A 329 0.04 -5.51 -12.41
C GLY A 329 0.96 -4.28 -12.23
N GLU A 330 0.66 -3.17 -12.89
CA GLU A 330 1.39 -1.90 -12.76
C GLU A 330 1.02 -1.18 -11.45
N GLU A 331 1.85 -0.21 -11.02
CA GLU A 331 1.51 0.63 -9.88
C GLU A 331 0.25 1.44 -10.20
N MET A 332 -0.79 1.25 -9.39
CA MET A 332 -2.07 1.93 -9.58
C MET A 332 -2.23 3.04 -8.53
N VAL A 333 -2.80 4.16 -8.95
CA VAL A 333 -3.21 5.23 -8.05
C VAL A 333 -4.66 5.59 -8.28
N VAL A 334 -5.39 5.85 -7.21
CA VAL A 334 -6.77 6.33 -7.28
C VAL A 334 -6.84 7.69 -6.61
N THR A 335 -7.34 8.67 -7.35
CA THR A 335 -7.59 10.02 -6.85
C THR A 335 -9.04 10.43 -7.13
N LYS A 336 -9.42 11.61 -6.68
CA LYS A 336 -10.76 12.17 -6.75
C LYS A 336 -10.74 13.57 -7.34
N GLN A 337 -11.83 13.96 -7.97
CA GLN A 337 -12.01 15.35 -8.37
C GLN A 337 -12.15 16.26 -7.12
N ILE A 338 -11.60 17.48 -7.23
CA ILE A 338 -11.67 18.54 -6.21
C ILE A 338 -13.09 18.71 -5.66
N GLY A 339 -13.19 18.87 -4.34
CA GLY A 339 -14.46 19.16 -3.67
C GLY A 339 -15.38 17.94 -3.52
N THR A 340 -14.92 16.75 -3.88
CA THR A 340 -15.66 15.50 -3.67
C THR A 340 -15.12 14.75 -2.45
N SER A 341 -15.98 13.95 -1.80
CA SER A 341 -15.62 13.08 -0.67
C SER A 341 -15.72 11.60 -1.03
N VAL A 342 -15.85 11.27 -2.32
CA VAL A 342 -16.12 9.91 -2.79
C VAL A 342 -15.04 8.90 -2.38
N LEU A 343 -13.76 9.27 -2.45
CA LEU A 343 -12.65 8.40 -2.06
C LEU A 343 -12.71 8.05 -0.57
N ALA A 344 -12.96 9.06 0.29
CA ALA A 344 -13.11 8.91 1.73
C ALA A 344 -14.38 8.15 2.11
N ALA A 345 -15.49 8.38 1.40
CA ALA A 345 -16.76 7.69 1.64
C ALA A 345 -16.67 6.18 1.33
N LEU A 346 -15.91 5.80 0.31
CA LEU A 346 -15.60 4.40 0.02
C LEU A 346 -14.53 3.83 0.97
N GLY A 347 -13.69 4.68 1.56
CA GLY A 347 -12.49 4.25 2.27
C GLY A 347 -11.53 3.51 1.35
N LEU A 348 -11.42 3.95 0.09
CA LEU A 348 -10.58 3.33 -0.93
C LEU A 348 -9.11 3.56 -0.60
N ALA A 349 -8.36 2.47 -0.47
CA ALA A 349 -6.93 2.48 -0.17
C ALA A 349 -6.21 1.36 -0.92
N LYS A 350 -4.87 1.37 -0.90
CA LYS A 350 -4.03 0.29 -1.45
C LYS A 350 -4.38 -1.03 -0.76
N GLY A 351 -4.63 -2.08 -1.54
CA GLY A 351 -5.04 -3.39 -1.05
C GLY A 351 -3.92 -4.10 -0.28
N THR A 352 -4.27 -4.77 0.81
CA THR A 352 -3.32 -5.58 1.60
C THR A 352 -3.28 -7.03 1.16
N VAL A 353 -4.18 -7.46 0.27
CA VAL A 353 -4.30 -8.86 -0.17
C VAL A 353 -2.97 -9.49 -0.58
N GLY A 354 -2.63 -10.62 0.02
CA GLY A 354 -1.38 -11.36 -0.18
C GLY A 354 -0.13 -10.76 0.46
N LEU A 355 -0.22 -9.68 1.24
CA LEU A 355 0.93 -9.04 1.89
C LEU A 355 1.68 -10.01 2.81
N SER A 356 0.95 -10.85 3.54
CA SER A 356 1.50 -11.87 4.45
C SER A 356 2.44 -12.86 3.76
N THR A 357 2.30 -13.07 2.44
CA THR A 357 3.12 -14.02 1.67
C THR A 357 4.43 -13.43 1.15
N VAL A 358 4.55 -12.09 1.12
CA VAL A 358 5.68 -11.37 0.51
C VAL A 358 6.42 -10.47 1.49
N LEU A 359 5.94 -10.34 2.73
CA LEU A 359 6.59 -9.53 3.75
C LEU A 359 7.95 -10.13 4.13
N THR A 360 9.00 -9.32 4.01
CA THR A 360 10.39 -9.71 4.28
C THR A 360 11.13 -8.61 5.02
N VAL A 361 12.22 -8.95 5.70
CA VAL A 361 13.17 -7.94 6.21
C VAL A 361 13.98 -7.42 5.04
N ARG A 362 14.23 -6.11 5.00
CA ARG A 362 15.04 -5.47 3.95
C ARG A 362 16.41 -6.16 3.84
N SER A 363 16.81 -6.52 2.61
CA SER A 363 17.98 -7.37 2.36
C SER A 363 19.30 -6.74 2.83
N ASP A 364 19.45 -5.42 2.72
CA ASP A 364 20.66 -4.73 3.15
C ASP A 364 20.83 -4.72 4.70
N ILE A 365 19.72 -4.77 5.45
CA ILE A 365 19.72 -4.95 6.90
C ILE A 365 20.04 -6.41 7.26
N VAL A 366 19.59 -7.38 6.46
CA VAL A 366 19.97 -8.79 6.63
C VAL A 366 21.48 -8.96 6.42
N ASP A 367 22.03 -8.33 5.39
CA ASP A 367 23.47 -8.36 5.10
C ASP A 367 24.29 -7.55 6.11
N THR A 368 23.75 -6.42 6.59
CA THR A 368 24.39 -5.53 7.56
C THR A 368 23.44 -5.23 8.73
N PRO A 369 23.39 -6.08 9.78
CA PRO A 369 22.49 -5.88 10.92
C PRO A 369 22.76 -4.59 11.72
N GLN A 370 23.90 -3.94 11.51
CA GLN A 370 24.21 -2.64 12.12
C GLN A 370 23.35 -1.49 11.58
N LYS A 371 22.66 -1.69 10.45
CA LYS A 371 21.70 -0.73 9.89
C LYS A 371 20.36 -0.69 10.64
N ILE A 372 20.12 -1.62 11.58
CA ILE A 372 18.93 -1.55 12.43
C ILE A 372 18.97 -0.26 13.25
N SER A 373 17.86 0.48 13.23
CA SER A 373 17.68 1.70 14.01
C SER A 373 17.74 1.42 15.50
N ARG A 374 18.68 2.07 16.18
CA ARG A 374 18.87 1.92 17.64
C ARG A 374 18.89 3.26 18.36
N SER A 375 19.64 4.20 17.80
CA SER A 375 19.76 5.55 18.33
C SER A 375 18.80 6.50 17.62
N PHE A 376 18.61 7.65 18.25
CA PHE A 376 17.85 8.76 17.71
C PHE A 376 18.76 9.99 17.61
N PRO A 377 18.66 10.83 16.57
CA PRO A 377 19.45 12.06 16.48
C PRO A 377 18.94 12.98 17.57
N GLN A 378 19.75 13.40 18.55
CA GLN A 378 19.33 14.22 19.69
C GLN A 378 19.82 15.66 19.54
N PHE A 379 18.96 16.63 19.88
CA PHE A 379 19.34 18.05 19.93
C PHE A 379 19.87 18.42 21.32
N SER A 380 21.05 19.03 21.38
CA SER A 380 21.62 19.58 22.62
C SER A 380 21.47 21.09 22.66
N VAL A 381 20.71 21.61 23.62
CA VAL A 381 20.52 23.05 23.82
C VAL A 381 21.80 23.79 24.20
N ASP A 382 22.75 23.10 24.86
CA ASP A 382 24.00 23.71 25.33
C ASP A 382 25.02 23.88 24.19
N LEU A 383 24.99 22.96 23.21
CA LEU A 383 25.89 22.97 22.05
C LEU A 383 25.23 23.58 20.80
N ASP A 384 23.92 23.83 20.85
CA ASP A 384 23.07 24.19 19.71
C ASP A 384 23.29 23.30 18.48
N ALA A 385 23.54 22.01 18.72
CA ALA A 385 23.92 21.04 17.70
C ALA A 385 23.24 19.69 17.93
N TYR A 386 23.09 18.91 16.86
CA TYR A 386 22.69 17.52 16.91
C TYR A 386 23.85 16.60 17.20
N SER A 387 23.52 15.49 17.85
CA SER A 387 24.43 14.36 17.98
C SER A 387 23.69 13.04 17.95
N VAL A 388 24.37 11.99 17.51
CA VAL A 388 23.93 10.61 17.60
C VAL A 388 24.94 9.87 18.48
N SER A 389 24.45 9.09 19.44
CA SER A 389 25.31 8.36 20.38
C SER A 389 25.13 6.85 20.22
N THR A 390 26.25 6.10 20.29
CA THR A 390 26.21 4.63 20.33
C THR A 390 25.53 4.08 21.58
N GLY A 391 25.43 4.88 22.64
CA GLY A 391 24.78 4.50 23.89
C GLY A 391 23.27 4.72 23.90
N ASP A 392 22.71 5.41 22.90
CA ASP A 392 21.28 5.66 22.82
C ASP A 392 20.53 4.40 22.38
N ASN A 393 19.52 4.02 23.17
CA ASN A 393 18.66 2.87 22.95
C ASN A 393 17.17 3.27 22.86
N THR A 394 16.86 4.54 22.64
CA THR A 394 15.48 5.07 22.63
C THR A 394 14.61 4.31 21.62
N VAL A 395 15.07 4.14 20.38
CA VAL A 395 14.29 3.48 19.32
C VAL A 395 14.20 1.97 19.57
N ALA A 396 15.27 1.37 20.09
CA ALA A 396 15.24 -0.03 20.49
C ALA A 396 14.21 -0.31 21.60
N ASN A 397 14.08 0.59 22.58
CA ASN A 397 13.06 0.49 23.63
C ASN A 397 11.64 0.71 23.07
N GLN A 398 11.46 1.63 22.12
CA GLN A 398 10.16 1.81 21.45
C GLN A 398 9.75 0.57 20.65
N LEU A 399 10.69 -0.05 19.92
CA LEU A 399 10.45 -1.31 19.21
C LEU A 399 10.13 -2.46 20.18
N ALA A 400 10.83 -2.53 21.32
CA ALA A 400 10.55 -3.53 22.35
C ALA A 400 9.15 -3.36 22.95
N ASN A 401 8.73 -2.12 23.24
CA ASN A 401 7.40 -1.84 23.78
C ASN A 401 6.27 -2.08 22.76
N LEU A 402 6.58 -2.17 21.46
CA LEU A 402 5.59 -2.50 20.44
C LEU A 402 4.95 -3.88 20.70
N SER A 403 5.72 -4.85 21.24
CA SER A 403 5.17 -6.18 21.54
C SER A 403 4.06 -6.14 22.59
N ASP A 404 4.13 -5.18 23.52
CA ASP A 404 3.13 -5.01 24.58
C ASP A 404 1.85 -4.33 24.07
N HIS A 405 1.92 -3.66 22.90
CA HIS A 405 0.78 -3.01 22.24
C HIS A 405 0.14 -3.86 21.13
N LEU A 406 0.87 -4.84 20.59
CA LEU A 406 0.33 -5.79 19.60
C LEU A 406 -0.45 -6.96 20.23
N SER A 407 -0.40 -7.12 21.56
CA SER A 407 -1.26 -8.03 22.29
C SER A 407 -2.64 -7.41 22.52
N VAL A 408 -3.58 -7.66 21.60
CA VAL A 408 -5.03 -7.54 21.82
C VAL A 408 -5.65 -8.92 21.81
#